data_AF-A0A352F3G6-F1
#
_entry.id   AF-A0A352F3G6-F1
#
_cell.length_a   1.000
_cell.length_b   1.000
_cell.length_c   1.000
_cell.angle_alpha   90.00
_cell.angle_beta   90.00
_cell.angle_gamma   90.00
#
_symmetry.space_group_name_H-M   'P 1'
#
loop_
_entity.id
_entity.type
_entity.pdbx_description
1 polymer ?
#
loop_
_entity_poly.entity_id
_entity_poly.type
_entity_poly.pdbx_seq_one_letter_code
_entity_poly.pdbx_strand_id
1 'polypeptide(L)'
;MPASLANAGEFGENVYDYAKANDWKNADVKLAALRDAVKSVRTDVRNNGASVDDLNADVAALDNAVTGKDRQAAMREANQVTLDVANMTTAYKLTVPVEVTRLDYYGRELEVWAQAKDANKLLETAGKLQREWQTLRPSITAKSAAEAARFDTLVARVGSAKTPAAYTSVATPVLNEVDNLEKLFN
;
A
#
# COMPACT_ATOMS: atom_id res chain seq x y z
N MET A 1 11.09 14.43 -1.33
CA MET A 1 9.63 14.61 -1.58
C MET A 1 9.07 15.63 -0.58
N PRO A 2 7.98 16.33 -0.90
CA PRO A 2 7.24 17.15 0.05
C PRO A 2 6.80 16.37 1.29
N ALA A 3 6.84 17.01 2.46
CA ALA A 3 6.36 16.39 3.71
C ALA A 3 4.86 16.05 3.65
N SER A 4 4.08 16.84 2.90
CA SER A 4 2.65 16.58 2.70
C SER A 4 2.37 15.22 2.03
N LEU A 5 3.16 14.84 1.01
CA LEU A 5 3.06 13.52 0.38
C LEU A 5 3.48 12.40 1.33
N ALA A 6 4.59 12.58 2.05
CA ALA A 6 5.05 11.60 3.04
C ALA A 6 3.97 11.33 4.10
N ASN A 7 3.43 12.41 4.67
CA ASN A 7 2.36 12.36 5.67
C ASN A 7 1.08 11.75 5.12
N ALA A 8 0.69 12.07 3.88
CA ALA A 8 -0.50 11.50 3.27
C ALA A 8 -0.38 9.97 3.12
N GLY A 9 0.79 9.47 2.70
CA GLY A 9 1.07 8.04 2.63
C GLY A 9 0.99 7.38 4.01
N GLU A 10 1.71 7.93 4.99
CA GLU A 10 1.74 7.42 6.36
C GLU A 10 0.33 7.42 7.00
N PHE A 11 -0.45 8.49 6.83
CA PHE A 11 -1.78 8.57 7.40
C PHE A 11 -2.77 7.64 6.69
N GLY A 12 -2.66 7.46 5.38
CA GLY A 12 -3.45 6.46 4.64
C GLY A 12 -3.23 5.05 5.20
N GLU A 13 -1.97 4.65 5.38
CA GLU A 13 -1.62 3.35 5.97
C GLU A 13 -2.11 3.21 7.42
N ASN A 14 -1.96 4.25 8.25
CA ASN A 14 -2.49 4.21 9.61
C ASN A 14 -4.02 4.02 9.62
N VAL A 15 -4.77 4.65 8.71
CA VAL A 15 -6.22 4.44 8.63
C VAL A 15 -6.53 3.00 8.23
N TYR A 16 -5.75 2.38 7.33
CA TYR A 16 -5.87 0.97 6.99
C TYR A 16 -5.76 0.08 8.23
N ASP A 17 -4.71 0.27 9.03
CA ASP A 17 -4.46 -0.55 10.22
C ASP A 17 -5.53 -0.38 11.29
N TYR A 18 -5.96 0.87 11.54
CA TYR A 18 -7.04 1.13 12.48
C TYR A 18 -8.38 0.55 12.00
N ALA A 19 -8.71 0.68 10.71
CA ALA A 19 -9.91 0.06 10.14
C ALA A 19 -9.85 -1.47 10.26
N LYS A 20 -8.70 -2.09 9.95
CA LYS A 20 -8.47 -3.52 10.11
C LYS A 20 -8.71 -4.00 11.54
N ALA A 21 -8.29 -3.21 12.53
CA ALA A 21 -8.49 -3.45 13.95
C ALA A 21 -9.89 -3.07 14.48
N ASN A 22 -10.78 -2.48 13.65
CA ASN A 22 -12.03 -1.84 14.05
C ASN A 22 -11.86 -0.69 15.08
N ASP A 23 -10.69 -0.06 15.10
CA ASP A 23 -10.39 1.10 15.94
C ASP A 23 -10.82 2.40 15.26
N TRP A 24 -12.14 2.57 15.16
CA TRP A 24 -12.74 3.70 14.45
C TRP A 24 -12.36 5.06 15.02
N LYS A 25 -12.10 5.14 16.33
CA LYS A 25 -11.69 6.38 16.97
C LYS A 25 -10.33 6.84 16.44
N ASN A 26 -9.36 5.95 16.35
CA ASN A 26 -8.05 6.31 15.82
C ASN A 26 -8.06 6.41 14.29
N ALA A 27 -8.90 5.65 13.58
CA ALA A 27 -9.14 5.83 12.16
C ALA A 27 -9.65 7.25 11.85
N ASP A 28 -10.63 7.77 12.61
CA ASP A 28 -11.15 9.15 12.46
C ASP A 28 -10.05 10.20 12.67
N VAL A 29 -9.21 10.02 13.70
CA VAL A 29 -8.09 10.94 13.99
C VAL A 29 -7.10 10.98 12.83
N LYS A 30 -6.72 9.82 12.30
CA LYS A 30 -5.77 9.75 11.18
C LYS A 30 -6.38 10.20 9.85
N LEU A 31 -7.67 9.96 9.63
CA LEU A 31 -8.39 10.49 8.47
C LEU A 31 -8.46 12.02 8.50
N ALA A 32 -8.63 12.64 9.68
CA ALA A 32 -8.53 14.10 9.80
C ALA A 32 -7.12 14.60 9.42
N ALA A 33 -6.07 13.96 9.94
CA ALA A 33 -4.69 14.31 9.60
C ALA A 33 -4.38 14.09 8.10
N LEU A 34 -4.90 13.03 7.49
CA LEU A 34 -4.80 12.74 6.06
C LEU A 34 -5.43 13.85 5.22
N ARG A 35 -6.66 14.28 5.56
CA ARG A 35 -7.34 15.37 4.85
C ARG A 35 -6.54 16.67 4.88
N ASP A 36 -5.89 16.98 6.00
CA ASP A 36 -5.05 18.18 6.10
C ASP A 36 -3.74 18.05 5.33
N ALA A 37 -3.12 16.86 5.31
CA ALA A 37 -1.96 16.59 4.48
C ALA A 37 -2.29 16.74 2.98
N VAL A 38 -3.42 16.18 2.52
CA VAL A 38 -3.85 16.21 1.11
C VAL A 38 -4.17 17.64 0.62
N LYS A 39 -4.74 18.50 1.49
CA LYS A 39 -4.88 19.94 1.17
C LYS A 39 -3.52 20.58 0.85
N SER A 40 -2.48 20.21 1.59
CA SER A 40 -1.11 20.71 1.39
C SER A 40 -0.44 20.07 0.16
N VAL A 41 -0.76 18.82 -0.18
CA VAL A 41 -0.27 18.17 -1.41
C VAL A 41 -0.65 18.97 -2.65
N ARG A 42 -1.88 19.51 -2.71
CA ARG A 42 -2.34 20.33 -3.86
C ARG A 42 -1.48 21.57 -4.08
N THR A 43 -0.92 22.16 -3.02
CA THR A 43 -0.03 23.32 -3.15
C THR A 43 1.41 22.93 -3.45
N ASP A 44 1.85 21.79 -2.91
CA ASP A 44 3.25 21.36 -2.96
C ASP A 44 3.62 20.65 -4.27
N VAL A 45 2.67 19.92 -4.88
CA VAL A 45 2.90 19.17 -6.11
C VAL A 45 2.44 19.98 -7.32
N ARG A 46 3.34 20.79 -7.87
CA ARG A 46 3.09 21.58 -9.09
C ARG A 46 2.95 20.65 -10.30
N ASN A 47 2.02 20.97 -11.20
CA ASN A 47 1.80 20.28 -12.49
C ASN A 47 1.31 18.82 -12.40
N ASN A 48 0.67 18.41 -11.30
CA ASN A 48 0.05 17.08 -11.18
C ASN A 48 -1.42 17.14 -10.76
N GLY A 49 -2.18 18.04 -11.39
CA GLY A 49 -3.57 18.33 -11.02
C GLY A 49 -4.48 17.09 -11.04
N ALA A 50 -4.36 16.25 -12.09
CA ALA A 50 -5.17 15.04 -12.23
C ALA A 50 -4.92 14.04 -11.07
N SER A 51 -3.66 13.72 -10.74
CA SER A 51 -3.38 12.80 -9.62
C SER A 51 -3.79 13.38 -8.27
N VAL A 52 -3.76 14.71 -8.10
CA VAL A 52 -4.30 15.36 -6.90
C VAL A 52 -5.82 15.21 -6.84
N ASP A 53 -6.51 15.30 -7.97
CA ASP A 53 -7.96 15.15 -8.02
C ASP A 53 -8.38 13.69 -7.75
N ASP A 54 -7.66 12.72 -8.31
CA ASP A 54 -7.85 11.28 -8.02
C ASP A 54 -7.65 11.00 -6.52
N LEU A 55 -6.54 11.47 -5.94
CA LEU A 55 -6.27 11.34 -4.51
C LEU A 55 -7.37 11.96 -3.64
N ASN A 56 -7.92 13.12 -4.02
CA ASN A 56 -9.04 13.73 -3.30
C ASN A 56 -10.32 12.90 -3.38
N ALA A 57 -10.59 12.27 -4.52
CA ALA A 57 -11.75 11.39 -4.69
C ALA A 57 -11.62 10.15 -3.80
N ASP A 58 -10.43 9.55 -3.73
CA ASP A 58 -10.19 8.36 -2.90
C ASP A 58 -10.21 8.68 -1.41
N VAL A 59 -9.72 9.87 -1.00
CA VAL A 59 -9.88 10.36 0.38
C VAL A 59 -11.35 10.59 0.73
N ALA A 60 -12.17 11.08 -0.20
CA ALA A 60 -13.61 11.22 0.02
C ALA A 60 -14.33 9.86 0.12
N ALA A 61 -13.92 8.87 -0.68
CA ALA A 61 -14.42 7.51 -0.57
C ALA A 61 -14.05 6.88 0.79
N LEU A 62 -12.80 7.08 1.23
CA LEU A 62 -12.33 6.65 2.54
C LEU A 62 -13.10 7.32 3.68
N ASP A 63 -13.38 8.61 3.59
CA ASP A 63 -14.15 9.36 4.60
C ASP A 63 -15.56 8.79 4.78
N ASN A 64 -16.24 8.49 3.67
CA ASN A 64 -17.53 7.82 3.69
C ASN A 64 -17.44 6.42 4.32
N ALA A 65 -16.41 5.65 3.99
CA ALA A 65 -16.22 4.30 4.52
C ALA A 65 -15.94 4.29 6.04
N VAL A 66 -15.09 5.20 6.52
CA VAL A 66 -14.80 5.35 7.95
C VAL A 66 -16.03 5.84 8.72
N THR A 67 -16.75 6.84 8.19
CA THR A 67 -18.00 7.35 8.79
C THR A 67 -19.07 6.25 8.88
N GLY A 68 -19.20 5.45 7.82
CA GLY A 68 -20.09 4.30 7.79
C GLY A 68 -19.59 3.10 8.60
N LYS A 69 -18.37 3.15 9.12
CA LYS A 69 -17.67 2.02 9.78
C LYS A 69 -17.65 0.76 8.92
N ASP A 70 -17.57 0.94 7.60
CA ASP A 70 -17.40 -0.15 6.65
C ASP A 70 -15.93 -0.55 6.63
N ARG A 71 -15.59 -1.57 7.42
CA ARG A 71 -14.21 -2.09 7.53
C ARG A 71 -13.62 -2.48 6.19
N GLN A 72 -14.38 -3.14 5.33
CA GLN A 72 -13.85 -3.64 4.07
C GLN A 72 -13.59 -2.48 3.09
N ALA A 73 -14.54 -1.54 3.00
CA ALA A 73 -14.34 -0.35 2.17
C ALA A 73 -13.21 0.52 2.72
N ALA A 74 -13.15 0.77 4.04
CA ALA A 74 -12.12 1.61 4.64
C ALA A 74 -10.71 1.05 4.40
N MET A 75 -10.51 -0.27 4.57
CA MET A 75 -9.24 -0.90 4.23
C MET A 75 -8.90 -0.76 2.74
N ARG A 76 -9.87 -0.94 1.84
CA ARG A 76 -9.63 -0.81 0.40
C ARG A 76 -9.25 0.62 0.01
N GLU A 77 -10.05 1.61 0.40
CA GLU A 77 -9.82 3.01 0.01
C GLU A 77 -8.56 3.57 0.66
N ALA A 78 -8.26 3.20 1.91
CA ALA A 78 -7.01 3.57 2.57
C ALA A 78 -5.79 3.01 1.80
N ASN A 79 -5.87 1.76 1.34
CA ASN A 79 -4.81 1.16 0.53
C ASN A 79 -4.65 1.90 -0.81
N GLN A 80 -5.77 2.27 -1.45
CA GLN A 80 -5.74 3.03 -2.70
C GLN A 80 -5.07 4.41 -2.52
N VAL A 81 -5.39 5.13 -1.45
CA VAL A 81 -4.71 6.40 -1.08
C VAL A 81 -3.20 6.21 -0.99
N THR A 82 -2.72 5.12 -0.38
CA THR A 82 -1.27 4.87 -0.30
C THR A 82 -0.63 4.60 -1.66
N LEU A 83 -1.34 3.95 -2.58
CA LEU A 83 -0.86 3.73 -3.95
C LEU A 83 -0.77 5.03 -4.74
N ASP A 84 -1.78 5.89 -4.64
CA ASP A 84 -1.80 7.19 -5.31
C ASP A 84 -0.64 8.05 -4.85
N VAL A 85 -0.43 8.12 -3.53
CA VAL A 85 0.72 8.82 -2.96
C VAL A 85 2.04 8.21 -3.46
N ALA A 86 2.19 6.89 -3.45
CA ALA A 86 3.39 6.23 -3.99
C ALA A 86 3.63 6.58 -5.47
N ASN A 87 2.58 6.62 -6.29
CA ASN A 87 2.71 7.01 -7.69
C ASN A 87 3.12 8.48 -7.86
N MET A 88 2.59 9.38 -7.02
CA MET A 88 2.99 10.78 -7.02
C MET A 88 4.45 10.99 -6.56
N THR A 89 5.00 10.08 -5.76
CA THR A 89 6.39 10.19 -5.28
C THR A 89 7.43 9.73 -6.30
N THR A 90 7.03 9.08 -7.40
CA THR A 90 7.92 8.63 -8.49
C THR A 90 8.77 9.74 -9.11
N ALA A 91 8.29 10.99 -9.07
CA ALA A 91 9.00 12.16 -9.58
C ALA A 91 10.17 12.62 -8.70
N TYR A 92 10.33 12.03 -7.51
CA TYR A 92 11.36 12.42 -6.54
C TYR A 92 12.42 11.34 -6.41
N LYS A 93 13.63 11.77 -6.03
CA LYS A 93 14.67 10.85 -5.59
C LYS A 93 14.34 10.37 -4.17
N LEU A 94 13.81 9.17 -4.06
CA LEU A 94 13.52 8.51 -2.79
C LEU A 94 14.72 7.68 -2.33
N THR A 95 14.85 7.51 -1.01
CA THR A 95 15.85 6.63 -0.40
C THR A 95 15.45 5.17 -0.61
N VAL A 96 14.20 4.85 -0.27
CA VAL A 96 13.55 3.57 -0.55
C VAL A 96 12.91 3.65 -1.95
N PRO A 97 13.16 2.70 -2.86
CA PRO A 97 12.51 2.66 -4.16
C PRO A 97 10.99 2.54 -4.03
N VAL A 98 10.25 3.25 -4.89
CA VAL A 98 8.78 3.24 -4.91
C VAL A 98 8.22 1.83 -5.13
N GLU A 99 8.96 0.98 -5.83
CA GLU A 99 8.63 -0.41 -6.07
C GLU A 99 8.53 -1.20 -4.75
N VAL A 100 9.31 -0.85 -3.72
CA VAL A 100 9.21 -1.47 -2.39
C VAL A 100 7.88 -1.09 -1.74
N THR A 101 7.51 0.19 -1.78
CA THR A 101 6.20 0.67 -1.28
C THR A 101 5.02 0.04 -2.02
N ARG A 102 5.16 -0.22 -3.32
CA ARG A 102 4.12 -0.93 -4.09
C ARG A 102 3.98 -2.40 -3.70
N LEU A 103 5.06 -3.07 -3.30
CA LEU A 103 4.97 -4.43 -2.75
C LEU A 103 4.17 -4.45 -1.45
N ASP A 104 4.30 -3.42 -0.61
CA ASP A 104 3.49 -3.26 0.59
C ASP A 104 1.99 -3.10 0.24
N TYR A 105 1.70 -2.19 -0.70
CA TYR A 105 0.35 -2.02 -1.25
C TYR A 105 -0.25 -3.36 -1.73
N TYR A 106 0.49 -4.15 -2.51
CA TYR A 106 0.00 -5.43 -3.02
C TYR A 106 -0.18 -6.47 -1.90
N GLY A 107 0.67 -6.46 -0.87
CA GLY A 107 0.49 -7.30 0.32
C GLY A 107 -0.83 -7.01 1.03
N ARG A 108 -1.15 -5.72 1.25
CA ARG A 108 -2.43 -5.26 1.83
C ARG A 108 -3.61 -5.54 0.91
N GLU A 109 -3.42 -5.42 -0.40
CA GLU A 109 -4.44 -5.69 -1.40
C GLU A 109 -4.82 -7.20 -1.44
N LEU A 110 -3.84 -8.10 -1.27
CA LEU A 110 -4.11 -9.54 -1.09
C LEU A 110 -4.97 -9.81 0.15
N GLU A 111 -4.69 -9.14 1.26
CA GLU A 111 -5.50 -9.26 2.49
C GLU A 111 -6.94 -8.78 2.28
N VAL A 112 -7.12 -7.61 1.64
CA VAL A 112 -8.42 -7.05 1.31
C VAL A 112 -9.23 -8.02 0.44
N TRP A 113 -8.68 -8.47 -0.68
CA TRP A 113 -9.43 -9.33 -1.61
C TRP A 113 -9.63 -10.76 -1.10
N ALA A 114 -8.75 -11.25 -0.23
CA ALA A 114 -8.98 -12.53 0.45
C ALA A 114 -10.19 -12.47 1.38
N GLN A 115 -10.37 -11.37 2.12
CA GLN A 115 -11.55 -11.18 2.97
C GLN A 115 -12.83 -11.04 2.15
N ALA A 116 -12.78 -10.33 1.02
CA ALA A 116 -13.89 -10.23 0.08
C ALA A 116 -14.17 -11.52 -0.70
N LYS A 117 -13.26 -12.51 -0.65
CA LYS A 117 -13.29 -13.75 -1.44
C LYS A 117 -13.33 -13.50 -2.96
N ASP A 118 -12.76 -12.39 -3.42
CA ASP A 118 -12.69 -12.05 -4.84
C ASP A 118 -11.49 -12.73 -5.50
N ALA A 119 -11.74 -13.90 -6.11
CA ALA A 119 -10.69 -14.70 -6.73
C ALA A 119 -10.03 -14.01 -7.93
N ASN A 120 -10.78 -13.19 -8.68
CA ASN A 120 -10.24 -12.49 -9.85
C ASN A 120 -9.28 -11.40 -9.41
N LYS A 121 -9.67 -10.61 -8.40
CA LYS A 121 -8.80 -9.57 -7.83
C LYS A 121 -7.56 -10.16 -7.16
N LEU A 122 -7.69 -11.27 -6.44
CA LEU A 122 -6.54 -11.98 -5.88
C LEU A 122 -5.52 -12.40 -6.95
N LEU A 123 -5.99 -12.97 -8.07
CA LEU A 123 -5.12 -13.36 -9.18
C LEU A 123 -4.47 -12.14 -9.85
N GLU A 124 -5.23 -11.06 -10.03
CA GLU A 124 -4.74 -9.80 -10.59
C GLU A 124 -3.61 -9.22 -9.72
N THR A 125 -3.85 -9.09 -8.41
CA THR A 125 -2.88 -8.59 -7.42
C THR A 125 -1.64 -9.48 -7.34
N ALA A 126 -1.81 -10.81 -7.31
CA ALA A 126 -0.70 -11.75 -7.33
C ALA A 126 0.22 -11.55 -8.56
N GLY A 127 -0.39 -11.36 -9.73
CA GLY A 127 0.36 -11.08 -10.96
C GLY A 127 1.07 -9.73 -10.93
N LYS A 128 0.45 -8.69 -10.36
CA LYS A 128 1.10 -7.37 -10.19
C LYS A 128 2.28 -7.43 -9.22
N LEU A 129 2.10 -8.05 -8.06
CA LEU A 129 3.16 -8.27 -7.07
C LEU A 129 4.36 -9.00 -7.70
N GLN A 130 4.11 -10.07 -8.45
CA GLN A 130 5.18 -10.82 -9.11
C GLN A 130 5.96 -9.96 -10.12
N ARG A 131 5.29 -9.12 -10.92
CA ARG A 131 5.94 -8.23 -11.88
C ARG A 131 6.75 -7.14 -11.18
N GLU A 132 6.20 -6.53 -10.14
CA GLU A 132 6.91 -5.53 -9.34
C GLU A 132 8.18 -6.12 -8.73
N TRP A 133 8.07 -7.34 -8.18
CA TRP A 133 9.21 -8.06 -7.64
C TRP A 133 10.27 -8.34 -8.70
N GLN A 134 9.89 -8.79 -9.89
CA GLN A 134 10.85 -9.05 -10.97
C GLN A 134 11.67 -7.81 -11.34
N THR A 135 11.06 -6.64 -11.32
CA THR A 135 11.73 -5.35 -11.55
C THR A 135 12.69 -5.01 -10.40
N LEU A 136 12.24 -5.17 -9.15
CA LEU A 136 13.00 -4.76 -7.97
C LEU A 136 14.15 -5.74 -7.61
N ARG A 137 13.93 -7.04 -7.85
CA ARG A 137 14.78 -8.15 -7.40
C ARG A 137 16.28 -7.97 -7.68
N PRO A 138 16.75 -7.52 -8.85
CA PRO A 138 18.19 -7.34 -9.10
C PRO A 138 18.83 -6.34 -8.13
N SER A 139 18.14 -5.24 -7.82
CA SER A 139 18.64 -4.20 -6.90
C SER A 139 18.71 -4.70 -5.45
N ILE A 140 17.71 -5.49 -5.03
CA ILE A 140 17.71 -6.13 -3.71
C ILE A 140 18.80 -7.17 -3.64
N THR A 141 18.98 -8.01 -4.67
CA THR A 141 20.03 -9.03 -4.71
C THR A 141 21.42 -8.42 -4.57
N ALA A 142 21.66 -7.26 -5.19
CA ALA A 142 22.92 -6.53 -5.07
C ALA A 142 23.19 -5.99 -3.65
N LYS A 143 22.14 -5.72 -2.87
CA LYS A 143 22.23 -5.27 -1.48
C LYS A 143 22.26 -6.43 -0.48
N SER A 144 21.40 -7.42 -0.68
CA SER A 144 21.30 -8.63 0.12
C SER A 144 20.68 -9.77 -0.70
N ALA A 145 21.50 -10.73 -1.09
CA ALA A 145 21.03 -11.96 -1.73
C ALA A 145 20.13 -12.80 -0.80
N ALA A 146 20.31 -12.68 0.52
CA ALA A 146 19.51 -13.40 1.50
C ALA A 146 18.06 -12.88 1.56
N GLU A 147 17.87 -11.56 1.64
CA GLU A 147 16.52 -10.97 1.63
C GLU A 147 15.84 -11.19 0.26
N ALA A 148 16.60 -11.12 -0.84
CA ALA A 148 16.06 -11.47 -2.16
C ALA A 148 15.52 -12.91 -2.21
N ALA A 149 16.26 -13.89 -1.67
CA ALA A 149 15.83 -15.29 -1.64
C ALA A 149 14.61 -15.53 -0.73
N ARG A 150 14.51 -14.79 0.39
CA ARG A 150 13.33 -14.83 1.27
C ARG A 150 12.09 -14.31 0.53
N PHE A 151 12.20 -13.16 -0.11
CA PHE A 151 11.07 -12.60 -0.86
C PHE A 151 10.72 -13.44 -2.11
N ASP A 152 11.69 -14.04 -2.81
CA ASP A 152 11.45 -15.02 -3.88
C ASP A 152 10.53 -16.16 -3.41
N THR A 153 10.76 -16.68 -2.21
CA THR A 153 9.94 -17.74 -1.60
C THR A 153 8.50 -17.28 -1.37
N LEU A 154 8.32 -16.03 -0.91
CA LEU A 154 6.99 -15.45 -0.69
C LEU A 154 6.24 -15.22 -2.00
N VAL A 155 6.91 -14.71 -3.03
CA VAL A 155 6.34 -14.51 -4.36
C VAL A 155 5.91 -15.84 -4.97
N ALA A 156 6.71 -16.91 -4.81
CA ALA A 156 6.33 -18.25 -5.26
C ALA A 156 5.09 -18.80 -4.52
N ARG A 157 4.98 -18.53 -3.21
CA ARG A 157 3.79 -18.88 -2.42
C ARG A 157 2.55 -18.10 -2.86
N VAL A 158 2.69 -16.81 -3.16
CA VAL A 158 1.61 -15.97 -3.72
C VAL A 158 1.15 -16.52 -5.07
N GLY A 159 2.08 -16.81 -5.99
CA GLY A 159 1.74 -17.33 -7.33
C GLY A 159 1.13 -18.74 -7.34
N SER A 160 1.41 -19.55 -6.31
CA SER A 160 0.83 -20.89 -6.16
C SER A 160 -0.50 -20.91 -5.39
N ALA A 161 -0.86 -19.83 -4.69
CA ALA A 161 -2.11 -19.74 -3.96
C ALA A 161 -3.34 -19.82 -4.90
N LYS A 162 -4.35 -20.59 -4.49
CA LYS A 162 -5.59 -20.82 -5.26
C LYS A 162 -6.86 -20.48 -4.51
N THR A 163 -6.75 -20.20 -3.21
CA THR A 163 -7.91 -19.95 -2.34
C THR A 163 -7.68 -18.67 -1.55
N PRO A 164 -8.76 -17.96 -1.17
CA PRO A 164 -8.64 -16.80 -0.29
C PRO A 164 -7.83 -17.08 0.98
N ALA A 165 -8.05 -18.25 1.61
CA ALA A 165 -7.29 -18.65 2.80
C ALA A 165 -5.78 -18.80 2.55
N ALA A 166 -5.39 -19.33 1.38
CA ALA A 166 -3.98 -19.42 1.01
C ALA A 166 -3.36 -18.03 0.83
N TYR A 167 -4.08 -17.09 0.21
CA TYR A 167 -3.64 -15.70 0.09
C TYR A 167 -3.54 -15.01 1.46
N THR A 168 -4.52 -15.17 2.34
CA THR A 168 -4.45 -14.67 3.73
C THR A 168 -3.21 -15.17 4.45
N SER A 169 -2.84 -16.45 4.27
CA SER A 169 -1.69 -17.06 4.95
C SER A 169 -0.32 -16.52 4.51
N VAL A 170 -0.26 -15.81 3.38
CA VAL A 170 0.99 -15.27 2.80
C VAL A 170 1.02 -13.74 2.81
N ALA A 171 -0.12 -13.05 2.91
CA ALA A 171 -0.19 -11.59 2.94
C ALA A 171 0.66 -10.97 4.06
N THR A 172 0.46 -11.36 5.33
CA THR A 172 1.27 -10.84 6.45
C THR A 172 2.77 -11.17 6.31
N PRO A 173 3.17 -12.40 5.95
CA PRO A 173 4.57 -12.67 5.63
C PRO A 173 5.17 -11.78 4.54
N VAL A 174 4.40 -11.41 3.50
CA VAL A 174 4.84 -10.45 2.48
C VAL A 174 5.10 -9.09 3.11
N LEU A 175 4.15 -8.53 3.86
CA LEU A 175 4.27 -7.22 4.49
C LEU A 175 5.49 -7.15 5.42
N ASN A 176 5.63 -8.15 6.31
CA ASN A 176 6.77 -8.22 7.23
C ASN A 176 8.13 -8.31 6.52
N GLU A 177 8.18 -8.91 5.33
CA GLU A 177 9.41 -8.98 4.55
C GLU A 177 9.66 -7.69 3.78
N VAL A 178 8.62 -6.97 3.34
CA VAL A 178 8.77 -5.61 2.79
C VAL A 178 9.46 -4.70 3.80
N ASP A 179 9.09 -4.74 5.08
CA ASP A 179 9.79 -4.00 6.14
C ASP A 179 11.29 -4.31 6.20
N ASN A 180 11.69 -5.56 5.89
CA ASN A 180 13.09 -5.95 5.84
C ASN A 180 13.79 -5.43 4.58
N LEU A 181 13.08 -5.40 3.45
CA LEU A 181 13.59 -4.79 2.22
C LEU A 181 13.84 -3.29 2.39
N GLU A 182 12.94 -2.57 3.05
CA GLU A 182 13.08 -1.13 3.31
C GLU A 182 14.34 -0.80 4.12
N LYS A 183 14.67 -1.62 5.13
CA LYS A 183 15.87 -1.46 5.95
C LYS A 183 17.18 -1.53 5.16
N LEU A 184 17.19 -2.10 3.95
CA LEU A 184 18.37 -2.14 3.08
C LEU A 184 18.71 -0.77 2.45
N PHE A 185 17.85 0.22 2.65
CA PHE A 185 18.00 1.57 2.10
C PHE A 185 18.18 2.64 3.19
N ASN A 186 17.97 2.30 4.46
CA ASN A 186 18.12 3.21 5.61
C ASN A 186 19.53 3.23 6.19
#